data_AF-A0A2W4RSV5-F1
#
_entry.id   AF-A0A2W4RSV5-F1
#
_cell.length_a   1.000
_cell.length_b   1.000
_cell.length_c   1.000
_cell.angle_alpha   90.00
_cell.angle_beta   90.00
_cell.angle_gamma   90.00
#
_symmetry.space_group_name_H-M   'P 1'
#
loop_
_entity.id
_entity.type
_entity.pdbx_description
1 polymer ?
#
loop_
_entity_poly.entity_id
_entity_poly.type
_entity_poly.pdbx_seq_one_letter_code
_entity_poly.pdbx_strand_id
1 'polypeptide(L)'
;MATITFDTHEFVKRLRESGFSEPQAEAITDLQRQAISVAVDQAKQDWRPDGLATNKDMDARIKETELKIELVRSDLKRDIAETKAELIRWVVGVGLLQITIITALILKIASHA
;
A
#
# COMPACT_ATOMS: atom_id res chain seq x y z
N MET A 1 -20.33 16.32 -7.84
CA MET A 1 -19.58 17.46 -8.39
C MET A 1 -20.53 18.63 -8.47
N ALA A 2 -20.24 19.74 -7.78
CA ALA A 2 -21.07 20.93 -7.86
C ALA A 2 -20.75 21.66 -9.18
N THR A 3 -21.75 21.79 -10.05
CA THR A 3 -21.64 22.63 -11.24
C THR A 3 -21.82 24.08 -10.79
N ILE A 4 -20.78 24.89 -10.91
CA ILE A 4 -20.87 26.34 -10.68
C ILE A 4 -21.48 26.94 -11.94
N THR A 5 -22.73 27.39 -11.86
CA THR A 5 -23.44 28.03 -12.98
C THR A 5 -23.38 29.54 -12.81
N PHE A 6 -22.79 30.26 -13.78
CA PHE A 6 -22.76 31.73 -13.79
C PHE A 6 -23.92 32.26 -14.63
N ASP A 7 -24.91 32.89 -13.98
CA ASP A 7 -26.05 33.51 -14.64
C ASP A 7 -25.67 34.88 -15.21
N THR A 8 -25.36 34.90 -16.51
CA THR A 8 -24.98 36.12 -17.22
C THR A 8 -26.13 37.13 -17.29
N HIS A 9 -27.38 36.66 -17.33
CA HIS A 9 -28.54 37.53 -17.48
C HIS A 9 -28.84 38.30 -16.20
N GLU A 10 -28.82 37.61 -15.06
CA GLU A 10 -28.96 38.26 -13.75
C GLU A 10 -27.82 39.25 -13.50
N PHE A 11 -26.59 38.90 -13.90
CA PHE A 11 -25.42 39.76 -13.74
C PHE A 11 -25.51 41.05 -14.59
N VAL A 12 -25.88 40.95 -15.86
CA VAL A 12 -26.14 42.11 -16.73
C VAL A 12 -27.25 43.00 -16.14
N LYS A 13 -28.36 42.39 -15.68
CA LYS A 13 -29.48 43.13 -15.07
C LYS A 13 -29.03 43.97 -13.87
N ARG A 14 -28.23 43.39 -12.98
CA ARG A 14 -27.67 44.10 -11.80
C ARG A 14 -26.75 45.26 -12.20
N LEU A 15 -25.92 45.08 -13.22
CA LEU A 15 -25.05 46.15 -13.73
C LEU A 15 -25.89 47.31 -14.30
N ARG A 16 -26.96 47.01 -15.03
CA ARG A 16 -27.89 48.03 -15.53
C ARG A 16 -28.62 48.77 -14.40
N GLU A 17 -29.11 48.04 -13.40
CA GLU A 17 -29.72 48.64 -12.20
C GLU A 17 -28.74 49.52 -11.41
N SER A 18 -27.43 49.26 -11.54
CA SER A 18 -26.36 50.06 -10.94
C SER A 18 -25.92 51.26 -11.80
N GLY A 19 -26.59 51.51 -12.93
CA GLY A 19 -26.35 52.68 -13.78
C GLY A 19 -25.38 52.47 -14.96
N PHE A 20 -24.93 51.23 -15.22
CA PHE A 20 -24.14 50.92 -16.41
C PHE A 20 -25.03 50.87 -17.66
N SER A 21 -24.50 51.29 -18.81
CA SER A 21 -25.19 51.11 -20.08
C SER A 21 -25.20 49.64 -20.50
N GLU A 22 -26.17 49.23 -21.31
CA GLU A 22 -26.29 47.85 -21.79
C GLU A 22 -25.00 47.31 -22.45
N PRO A 23 -24.32 48.06 -23.35
CA PRO A 23 -23.07 47.60 -23.93
C PRO A 23 -21.94 47.44 -22.90
N GLN A 24 -21.91 48.27 -21.85
CA GLN A 24 -20.93 48.15 -20.77
C GLN A 24 -21.21 46.93 -19.89
N ALA A 25 -22.49 46.70 -19.57
CA ALA A 25 -22.91 45.56 -18.76
C ALA A 25 -22.59 44.23 -19.45
N GLU A 26 -22.86 44.12 -20.75
CA GLU A 26 -22.49 42.93 -21.55
C GLU A 26 -20.98 42.72 -21.59
N ALA A 27 -20.20 43.77 -21.88
CA ALA A 27 -18.74 43.67 -21.94
C ALA A 27 -18.10 43.23 -20.62
N ILE A 28 -18.58 43.75 -19.48
CA ILE A 28 -18.09 43.34 -18.15
C ILE A 28 -18.49 41.88 -17.86
N THR A 29 -19.71 41.49 -18.23
CA THR A 29 -20.21 40.12 -18.04
C THR A 29 -19.39 39.10 -18.82
N ASP A 30 -19.03 39.43 -20.07
CA ASP A 30 -18.23 38.56 -20.92
C ASP A 30 -16.81 38.39 -20.39
N LEU A 31 -16.17 39.47 -19.93
CA LEU A 31 -14.85 39.40 -19.30
C LEU A 31 -14.88 38.57 -18.00
N GLN A 32 -15.90 38.77 -17.16
CA GLN A 32 -16.09 38.00 -15.94
C GLN A 32 -16.29 36.50 -16.24
N ARG A 33 -17.11 36.18 -17.26
CA ARG A 33 -17.34 34.80 -17.71
C ARG A 33 -16.05 34.13 -18.17
N GLN A 34 -15.24 34.84 -18.95
CA GLN A 34 -13.94 34.34 -19.42
C GLN A 34 -12.97 34.11 -18.26
N ALA A 35 -12.90 35.05 -17.31
CA ALA A 35 -12.06 34.89 -16.11
C ALA A 35 -12.48 33.67 -15.28
N ILE A 36 -13.80 33.46 -15.09
CA ILE A 36 -14.34 32.30 -14.39
C ILE A 36 -14.02 31.00 -15.14
N SER A 37 -14.18 30.96 -16.47
CA SER A 37 -13.86 29.73 -17.23
C SER A 37 -12.38 29.36 -17.12
N VAL A 38 -11.49 30.35 -17.22
CA VAL A 38 -10.03 30.13 -17.06
C VAL A 38 -9.72 29.63 -15.65
N ALA A 39 -10.29 30.26 -14.61
CA ALA A 39 -10.07 29.84 -13.23
C ALA A 39 -10.60 28.42 -12.95
N VAL A 40 -11.77 28.06 -13.51
CA VAL A 40 -12.35 26.72 -13.38
C VAL A 40 -11.52 25.68 -14.11
N ASP A 41 -11.04 25.97 -15.32
CA ASP A 41 -10.23 25.03 -16.08
C ASP A 41 -8.85 24.83 -15.46
N GLN A 42 -8.27 25.89 -14.88
CA GLN A 42 -7.03 25.79 -14.12
C GLN A 42 -7.23 25.01 -12.81
N ALA A 43 -8.32 25.23 -12.08
CA ALA A 43 -8.67 24.45 -10.89
C ALA A 43 -8.91 22.96 -11.22
N LYS A 44 -9.51 22.64 -12.37
CA LYS A 44 -9.65 21.25 -12.85
C LYS A 44 -8.30 20.61 -13.18
N GLN A 45 -7.38 21.38 -13.75
CA GLN A 45 -6.05 20.90 -14.09
C GLN A 45 -5.19 20.62 -12.84
N ASP A 46 -5.27 21.51 -11.84
CA ASP A 46 -4.63 21.32 -10.53
C ASP A 46 -5.28 20.18 -9.73
N TRP A 47 -6.56 19.87 -9.99
CA TRP A 47 -7.22 18.70 -9.42
C TRP A 47 -6.81 17.37 -10.07
N ARG A 48 -5.66 17.30 -10.75
CA ARG A 48 -5.00 16.01 -10.98
C ARG A 48 -4.69 15.40 -9.61
N PRO A 49 -5.37 14.31 -9.23
CA PRO A 49 -5.29 13.85 -7.86
C PRO A 49 -3.89 13.27 -7.65
N ASP A 50 -3.09 13.92 -6.80
CA ASP A 50 -1.92 13.34 -6.14
C ASP A 50 -2.23 11.95 -5.56
N GLY A 51 -3.51 11.66 -5.27
CA GLY A 51 -4.01 10.35 -4.90
C GLY A 51 -3.67 9.21 -5.87
N LEU A 52 -3.49 9.43 -7.18
CA LEU A 52 -3.06 8.37 -8.10
C LEU A 52 -1.59 7.99 -7.92
N ALA A 53 -0.73 8.96 -7.58
CA ALA A 53 0.67 8.68 -7.25
C ALA A 53 0.78 8.01 -5.88
N THR A 54 0.03 8.51 -4.89
CA THR A 54 -0.05 7.92 -3.55
C THR A 54 -0.60 6.49 -3.59
N ASN A 55 -1.65 6.22 -4.37
CA ASN A 55 -2.20 4.87 -4.48
C ASN A 55 -1.23 3.90 -5.16
N LYS A 56 -0.53 4.33 -6.22
CA LYS A 56 0.51 3.51 -6.87
C LYS A 56 1.69 3.21 -5.93
N ASP A 57 2.10 4.19 -5.13
CA ASP A 57 3.13 4.00 -4.10
C ASP A 57 2.65 3.02 -3.02
N MET A 58 1.41 3.17 -2.57
CA MET A 58 0.79 2.25 -1.61
C MET A 58 0.70 0.82 -2.17
N ASP A 59 0.28 0.64 -3.42
CA ASP A 59 0.24 -0.67 -4.08
C ASP A 59 1.63 -1.31 -4.18
N ALA A 60 2.66 -0.50 -4.51
CA ALA A 60 4.04 -0.97 -4.55
C ALA A 60 4.53 -1.43 -3.18
N ARG A 61 4.26 -0.66 -2.13
CA ARG A 61 4.61 -1.00 -0.75
C ARG A 61 3.85 -2.23 -0.24
N ILE A 62 2.57 -2.38 -0.58
CA ILE A 62 1.79 -3.58 -0.26
C ILE A 62 2.46 -4.81 -0.88
N LYS A 63 2.76 -4.76 -2.18
CA LYS A 63 3.43 -5.87 -2.88
C LYS A 63 4.80 -6.18 -2.29
N GLU A 64 5.57 -5.16 -1.91
CA GLU A 64 6.85 -5.35 -1.21
C GLU A 64 6.68 -6.08 0.12
N THR A 65 5.67 -5.70 0.92
CA THR A 65 5.38 -6.37 2.19
C THR A 65 4.92 -7.82 2.01
N GLU A 66 4.10 -8.10 1.00
CA GLU A 66 3.67 -9.47 0.66
C GLU A 66 4.88 -10.35 0.30
N LEU A 67 5.80 -9.86 -0.53
CA LEU A 67 7.03 -10.58 -0.88
C LEU A 67 7.93 -10.81 0.34
N LYS A 68 8.08 -9.82 1.21
CA LYS A 68 8.85 -9.97 2.46
C LYS A 68 8.23 -11.02 3.39
N ILE A 69 6.91 -11.05 3.51
CA ILE A 69 6.19 -12.06 4.30
C ILE A 69 6.42 -13.46 3.72
N GLU A 70 6.35 -13.60 2.39
CA GLU A 70 6.58 -14.87 1.72
C GLU A 70 8.03 -15.35 1.91
N LEU A 71 9.00 -14.45 1.77
CA LEU A 71 10.42 -14.74 2.01
C LEU A 71 10.66 -15.21 3.44
N VAL A 72 10.22 -14.44 4.44
CA VAL A 72 10.36 -14.79 5.86
C VAL A 72 9.66 -16.12 6.18
N ARG A 73 8.50 -16.37 5.58
CA ARG A 73 7.80 -17.65 5.73
C ARG A 73 8.60 -18.81 5.13
N SER A 74 9.23 -18.61 3.98
CA SER A 74 10.08 -19.61 3.34
C SER A 74 11.33 -19.91 4.17
N ASP A 75 12.01 -18.87 4.65
CA ASP A 75 13.19 -18.99 5.50
C ASP A 75 12.83 -19.72 6.80
N LEU A 76 11.73 -19.36 7.45
CA LEU A 76 11.30 -20.04 8.67
C LEU A 76 10.97 -21.52 8.43
N LYS A 77 10.35 -21.87 7.30
CA LYS A 77 10.11 -23.28 6.95
C LYS A 77 11.41 -24.05 6.76
N ARG A 78 12.40 -23.41 6.14
CA ARG A 78 13.73 -23.98 5.93
C ARG A 78 14.45 -24.19 7.26
N ASP A 79 14.48 -23.18 8.13
CA ASP A 79 15.10 -23.26 9.45
C ASP A 79 14.44 -24.35 10.32
N ILE A 80 13.12 -24.49 10.23
CA ILE A 80 12.40 -25.59 10.89
C ILE A 80 12.83 -26.96 10.34
N ALA A 81 13.01 -27.08 9.02
CA ALA A 81 13.46 -28.33 8.42
C ALA A 81 14.91 -28.66 8.81
N GLU A 82 15.80 -27.67 8.81
CA GLU A 82 17.19 -27.80 9.22
C GLU A 82 17.31 -28.20 10.69
N THR A 83 16.59 -27.54 11.59
CA THR A 83 16.56 -27.87 13.03
C THR A 83 15.95 -29.25 13.30
N LYS A 84 14.90 -29.65 12.57
CA LYS A 84 14.35 -31.02 12.64
C LYS A 84 15.38 -32.06 12.19
N ALA A 85 16.07 -31.83 11.07
CA ALA A 85 17.07 -32.75 10.56
C ALA A 85 18.26 -32.87 11.54
N GLU A 86 18.73 -31.74 12.08
CA GLU A 86 19.77 -31.74 13.09
C GLU A 86 19.34 -32.49 14.37
N LEU A 87 18.11 -32.26 14.84
CA LEU A 87 17.57 -32.97 15.99
C LEU A 87 17.52 -34.48 15.75
N ILE A 88 17.03 -34.92 14.59
CA ILE A 88 17.02 -36.34 14.21
C ILE A 88 18.44 -36.92 14.21
N ARG A 89 19.40 -36.20 13.62
CA ARG A 89 20.81 -36.63 13.59
C ARG A 89 21.36 -36.83 15.00
N TRP A 90 21.14 -35.89 15.92
CA TRP A 90 21.58 -35.99 17.30
C TRP A 90 20.87 -37.12 18.07
N VAL A 91 19.56 -37.25 17.92
CA VAL A 91 18.76 -38.31 18.57
C VAL A 91 19.21 -39.69 18.11
N VAL A 92 19.43 -39.89 16.81
CA VAL A 92 19.95 -41.15 16.26
C VAL A 92 21.36 -41.44 16.78
N GLY A 93 22.25 -40.43 16.77
CA GLY A 93 23.62 -40.59 17.28
C GLY A 93 23.66 -40.99 18.76
N VAL A 94 22.90 -40.31 19.61
CA VAL A 94 22.80 -40.63 21.04
C VAL A 94 22.13 -41.99 21.26
N GLY A 95 21.07 -42.31 20.52
CA GLY A 95 20.36 -43.58 20.64
C GLY A 95 21.26 -44.78 20.31
N LEU A 96 22.04 -44.71 19.23
CA LEU A 96 23.01 -45.75 18.89
C LEU A 96 24.07 -45.92 19.97
N LEU A 97 24.62 -44.81 20.49
CA LEU A 97 25.58 -44.85 21.58
C LEU A 97 24.97 -45.51 22.84
N GLN A 98 23.75 -45.14 23.22
CA GLN A 98 23.05 -45.73 24.36
C GLN A 98 22.85 -47.25 24.20
N ILE A 99 22.45 -47.70 23.01
CA ILE A 99 22.29 -49.14 22.71
C ILE A 99 23.63 -49.87 22.93
N THR A 100 24.74 -49.34 22.39
CA THR A 100 26.06 -49.97 22.58
C THR A 100 26.48 -50.05 24.05
N ILE A 101 26.22 -49.00 24.82
CA ILE A 101 26.51 -48.96 26.27
C ILE A 101 25.67 -50.01 27.01
N ILE A 102 24.37 -50.08 26.74
CA ILE A 102 23.47 -51.04 27.40
C ILE A 102 23.90 -52.48 27.07
N THR A 103 24.19 -52.79 25.81
CA THR A 103 24.67 -54.11 25.40
C THR A 103 25.98 -54.48 26.12
N ALA A 104 26.94 -53.55 26.20
CA ALA A 104 28.20 -53.79 26.89
C ALA A 104 28.00 -54.05 28.40
N LEU A 105 27.09 -53.31 29.05
CA LEU A 105 26.75 -53.52 30.45
C LEU A 105 26.11 -54.88 30.70
N ILE A 106 25.17 -55.30 29.84
CA ILE A 106 24.53 -56.62 29.93
C ILE A 106 25.58 -57.74 29.79
N LEU A 107 26.48 -57.65 28.81
CA LEU A 107 27.56 -58.64 28.61
C LEU A 107 28.52 -58.70 29.80
N LYS A 108 28.88 -57.53 30.37
CA LYS A 108 29.75 -57.45 31.55
C LYS A 108 29.10 -58.10 32.78
N ILE A 109 27.80 -57.93 32.99
CA ILE A 109 27.08 -58.56 34.10
C ILE A 109 27.00 -60.08 33.87
N ALA A 110 26.67 -60.52 32.65
CA ALA A 110 26.58 -61.93 32.32
C ALA A 110 27.92 -62.69 32.44
N SER A 111 29.07 -62.01 32.26
CA SER A 111 30.38 -62.65 32.44
C SER A 111 30.82 -62.80 33.90
N HIS A 112 30.12 -62.15 34.84
CA HIS A 112 30.38 -62.23 36.29
C HIS A 112 29.27 -63.00 37.04
N ALA A 113 28.27 -63.53 36.32
CA ALA A 113 27.23 -64.41 36.83
C ALA A 113 27.56 -65.87 36.51
#